data_AF-A0A1K2IP82-F1
#
_entry.id   AF-A0A1K2IP82-F1
#
_cell.length_a   1.000
_cell.length_b   1.000
_cell.length_c   1.000
_cell.angle_alpha   90.00
_cell.angle_beta   90.00
_cell.angle_gamma   90.00
#
_symmetry.space_group_name_H-M   'P 1'
#
loop_
_entity.id
_entity.type
_entity.pdbx_description
1 polymer ?
#
loop_
_entity_poly.entity_id
_entity_poly.type
_entity_poly.pdbx_seq_one_letter_code
_entity_poly.pdbx_strand_id
1 'polypeptide(L)'
;MSSNREKKLNKSDVRIGIWKFVLSFVVLSAVSFTSVFFFFKSYDIQREGIKKQADDYRELLTRSDLLRTHVDSILYRMDQLDISKVDNDIFLKNYIMDNVRDAKNIMGKDSANNFKHYSILMKQIEPMLALKNQIVGISYKEQTALRDLSECRGKVGIANNELRLDPTRKFTGSRRRK
;
A
#
# COMPACT_ATOMS: atom_id res chain seq x y z
N MET A 1 39.83 -60.18 76.80
CA MET A 1 40.83 -59.09 76.64
C MET A 1 40.53 -58.38 75.33
N SER A 2 39.79 -57.28 75.39
CA SER A 2 39.34 -56.53 74.22
C SER A 2 40.42 -55.52 73.80
N SER A 3 40.99 -55.68 72.61
CA SER A 3 41.93 -54.74 72.02
C SER A 3 41.25 -54.05 70.84
N ASN A 4 40.49 -52.99 71.13
CA ASN A 4 40.05 -52.04 70.12
C ASN A 4 41.29 -51.26 69.65
N ARG A 5 41.90 -51.71 68.54
CA ARG A 5 42.88 -50.92 67.81
C ARG A 5 42.14 -49.79 67.09
N GLU A 6 42.00 -48.65 67.76
CA GLU A 6 41.70 -47.40 67.06
C GLU A 6 42.82 -47.14 66.04
N LYS A 7 42.48 -47.34 64.77
CA LYS A 7 43.38 -47.13 63.63
C LYS A 7 43.60 -45.62 63.54
N LYS A 8 44.68 -45.12 64.15
CA LYS A 8 45.10 -43.71 64.10
C LYS A 8 45.21 -43.28 62.63
N LEU A 9 44.16 -42.64 62.10
CA LEU A 9 44.11 -42.26 60.69
C LEU A 9 45.28 -41.33 60.39
N ASN A 10 46.02 -41.66 59.33
CA ASN A 10 47.15 -40.88 58.91
C ASN A 10 46.68 -39.49 58.47
N LYS A 11 47.29 -38.43 59.01
CA LYS A 11 46.89 -37.03 58.75
C LYS A 11 46.93 -36.67 57.26
N SER A 12 47.71 -37.42 56.47
CA SER A 12 47.79 -37.33 55.01
C SER A 12 46.56 -37.89 54.28
N ASP A 13 46.02 -39.04 54.71
CA ASP A 13 44.84 -39.65 54.09
C ASP A 13 43.58 -38.81 54.31
N VAL A 14 43.44 -38.24 55.50
CA VAL A 14 42.35 -37.30 55.81
C VAL A 14 42.44 -36.06 54.93
N ARG A 15 43.65 -35.52 54.70
CA ARG A 15 43.87 -34.34 53.84
C ARG A 15 43.55 -34.63 52.37
N ILE A 16 43.89 -35.83 51.88
CA ILE A 16 43.55 -36.29 50.53
C ILE A 16 42.04 -36.48 50.36
N GLY A 17 41.35 -37.03 51.37
CA GLY A 17 39.89 -37.15 51.37
C GLY A 17 39.20 -35.79 51.30
N ILE A 18 39.66 -34.82 52.09
CA ILE A 18 39.14 -33.44 52.06
C ILE A 18 39.38 -32.80 50.70
N TRP A 19 40.56 -32.95 50.10
CA TRP A 19 40.85 -32.38 48.78
C TRP A 19 39.98 -32.98 47.68
N LYS A 20 39.74 -34.30 47.70
CA LYS A 20 38.81 -34.95 46.77
C LYS A 20 37.38 -34.43 46.96
N PHE A 21 36.93 -34.27 48.19
CA PHE A 21 35.61 -33.71 48.49
C PHE A 21 35.47 -32.27 47.98
N VAL A 22 36.46 -31.41 48.25
CA VAL A 22 36.49 -30.02 47.75
C VAL A 22 36.47 -29.99 46.23
N LEU A 23 37.27 -30.83 45.56
CA LEU A 23 37.28 -30.91 44.10
C LEU A 23 35.92 -31.33 43.54
N SER A 24 35.32 -32.39 44.09
CA SER A 24 33.98 -32.85 43.68
C SER A 24 32.91 -31.80 43.94
N PHE A 25 32.99 -31.06 45.05
CA PHE A 25 32.06 -29.98 45.38
C PHE A 25 32.19 -28.80 44.40
N VAL A 26 33.42 -28.40 44.06
CA VAL A 26 33.68 -27.33 43.09
C VAL A 26 33.16 -27.72 41.70
N VAL A 27 33.39 -28.97 41.27
CA VAL A 27 32.90 -29.45 39.98
C VAL A 27 31.36 -29.47 39.96
N LEU A 28 30.71 -30.01 41.00
CA LEU A 28 29.25 -30.00 41.08
C LEU A 28 28.70 -28.57 41.05
N SER A 29 29.28 -27.68 41.87
CA SER A 29 28.89 -26.27 41.93
C SER A 29 29.06 -25.61 40.56
N ALA A 30 30.19 -25.81 39.88
CA ALA A 30 30.42 -25.25 38.55
C ALA A 30 29.41 -25.74 37.51
N VAL A 31 29.06 -27.03 37.52
CA VAL A 31 28.04 -27.59 36.62
C VAL A 31 26.65 -27.00 36.93
N SER A 32 26.31 -26.84 38.20
CA SER A 32 25.05 -26.18 38.61
C SER A 32 25.01 -24.71 38.19
N PHE A 33 26.09 -23.95 38.37
CA PHE A 33 26.14 -22.55 37.96
C PHE A 33 26.13 -22.36 36.44
N THR A 34 26.83 -23.23 35.69
CA THR A 34 26.86 -23.15 34.23
C THR A 34 25.51 -23.44 33.60
N SER A 35 24.73 -24.39 34.14
CA SER A 35 23.38 -24.67 33.63
C SER A 35 22.44 -23.46 33.79
N VAL A 36 22.46 -22.80 34.95
CA VAL A 36 21.70 -21.57 35.20
C VAL A 36 22.17 -20.42 34.31
N PHE A 37 23.49 -20.27 34.12
CA PHE A 37 24.05 -19.24 33.26
C PHE A 37 23.61 -19.40 31.79
N PHE A 38 23.69 -20.62 31.25
CA PHE A 38 23.24 -20.89 29.89
C PHE A 38 21.73 -20.69 29.72
N PHE A 39 20.94 -20.98 30.76
CA PHE A 39 19.51 -20.71 30.74
C PHE A 39 19.20 -19.21 30.59
N PHE A 40 19.82 -18.35 31.41
CA PHE A 40 19.65 -16.90 31.29
C PHE A 40 20.16 -16.36 29.96
N LYS A 41 21.34 -16.82 29.50
CA LYS A 41 21.88 -16.40 28.20
C LYS A 41 20.97 -16.79 27.04
N SER A 42 20.41 -18.00 27.07
CA SER A 42 19.46 -18.46 26.05
C SER A 42 18.15 -17.67 26.11
N TYR A 43 17.67 -17.35 27.30
CA TYR A 43 16.47 -16.54 27.50
C TYR A 43 16.64 -15.12 26.92
N ASP A 44 17.77 -14.46 27.20
CA ASP A 44 18.03 -13.11 26.69
C ASP A 44 18.12 -13.08 25.16
N ILE A 45 18.83 -14.03 24.56
CA ILE A 45 18.93 -14.15 23.09
C ILE A 45 17.56 -14.40 22.46
N GLN A 46 16.75 -15.29 23.05
CA GLN A 46 15.39 -15.55 22.55
C GLN A 46 14.48 -14.33 22.71
N ARG A 47 14.56 -13.64 23.84
CA ARG A 47 13.75 -12.44 24.12
C ARG A 47 14.10 -11.31 23.15
N GLU A 48 15.38 -11.11 22.86
CA GLU A 48 15.83 -10.12 21.89
C GLU A 48 15.38 -10.47 20.46
N GLY A 49 15.48 -11.75 20.08
CA GLY A 49 14.97 -12.24 18.80
C GLY A 49 13.45 -12.05 18.63
N ILE A 50 12.66 -12.39 19.65
CA ILE A 50 11.21 -12.21 19.64
C ILE A 50 10.85 -10.72 19.61
N LYS A 51 11.54 -9.89 20.39
CA LYS A 51 11.30 -8.44 20.40
C LYS A 51 11.55 -7.83 19.02
N LYS A 52 12.66 -8.20 18.38
CA LYS A 52 12.99 -7.74 17.03
C LYS A 52 11.93 -8.14 16.01
N GLN A 53 11.48 -9.39 16.04
CA GLN A 53 10.39 -9.84 15.17
C GLN A 53 9.09 -9.08 15.45
N ALA A 54 8.72 -8.88 16.72
CA ALA A 54 7.52 -8.14 17.10
C ALA A 54 7.57 -6.67 16.65
N ASP A 55 8.72 -6.03 16.73
CA ASP A 55 8.94 -4.66 16.26
C ASP A 55 8.84 -4.58 14.72
N ASP A 56 9.45 -5.52 13.99
CA ASP A 56 9.32 -5.62 12.52
C ASP A 56 7.85 -5.85 12.10
N TYR A 57 7.13 -6.72 12.80
CA TYR A 57 5.70 -6.96 12.56
C TYR A 57 4.84 -5.72 12.85
N ARG A 58 5.15 -4.97 13.92
CA ARG A 58 4.45 -3.72 14.24
C ARG A 58 4.68 -2.65 13.18
N GLU A 59 5.91 -2.54 12.69
CA GLU A 59 6.23 -1.62 11.60
C GLU A 59 5.46 -1.98 10.32
N LEU A 60 5.43 -3.27 9.96
CA LEU A 60 4.65 -3.77 8.82
C LEU A 60 3.15 -3.49 8.98
N LEU A 61 2.58 -3.72 10.17
CA LEU A 61 1.16 -3.42 10.45
C LEU A 61 0.86 -1.94 10.31
N THR A 62 1.73 -1.07 10.84
CA THR A 62 1.56 0.38 10.76
C THR A 62 1.61 0.86 9.31
N ARG A 63 2.58 0.36 8.52
CA ARG A 63 2.64 0.64 7.07
C ARG A 63 1.40 0.14 6.33
N SER A 64 0.90 -1.04 6.69
CA SER A 64 -0.32 -1.60 6.09
C SER A 64 -1.56 -0.75 6.37
N ASP A 65 -1.70 -0.20 7.57
CA ASP A 65 -2.84 0.62 7.97
C ASP A 65 -2.84 1.98 7.26
N LEU A 66 -1.66 2.59 7.14
CA LEU A 66 -1.47 3.77 6.29
C LEU A 66 -1.83 3.48 4.84
N LEU A 67 -1.34 2.35 4.30
CA LEU A 67 -1.61 1.96 2.92
C LEU A 67 -3.10 1.73 2.68
N ARG A 68 -3.81 1.10 3.62
CA ARG A 68 -5.25 0.91 3.59
C ARG A 68 -5.98 2.26 3.50
N THR A 69 -5.62 3.21 4.34
CA THR A 69 -6.22 4.55 4.33
C THR A 69 -6.01 5.25 2.98
N HIS A 70 -4.81 5.15 2.42
CA HIS A 70 -4.51 5.68 1.08
C HIS A 70 -5.36 5.00 -0.01
N VAL A 71 -5.47 3.68 0.01
CA VAL A 71 -6.27 2.90 -0.95
C VAL A 71 -7.75 3.26 -0.87
N ASP A 72 -8.31 3.35 0.34
CA ASP A 72 -9.71 3.74 0.56
C ASP A 72 -9.97 5.16 0.03
N SER A 73 -9.01 6.08 0.21
CA SER A 73 -9.10 7.44 -0.36
C SER A 73 -9.07 7.45 -1.89
N ILE A 74 -8.26 6.58 -2.50
CA ILE A 74 -8.17 6.44 -3.96
C ILE A 74 -9.47 5.90 -4.50
N LEU A 75 -10.03 4.85 -3.89
CA LEU A 75 -11.30 4.24 -4.29
C LEU A 75 -12.46 5.22 -4.16
N TYR A 76 -12.54 5.95 -3.05
CA TYR A 76 -13.57 6.98 -2.85
C TYR A 76 -13.51 8.07 -3.93
N ARG A 77 -12.30 8.49 -4.33
CA ARG A 77 -12.12 9.50 -5.39
C ARG A 77 -12.39 8.95 -6.78
N MET A 78 -12.10 7.67 -7.02
CA MET A 78 -12.48 7.00 -8.27
C MET A 78 -14.01 6.92 -8.42
N ASP A 79 -14.75 6.70 -7.32
CA ASP A 79 -16.21 6.74 -7.30
C ASP A 79 -16.75 8.14 -7.63
N GLN A 80 -16.14 9.20 -7.08
CA GLN A 80 -16.49 10.59 -7.43
C GLN A 80 -16.24 10.90 -8.92
N LEU A 81 -15.17 10.36 -9.50
CA LEU A 81 -14.86 10.47 -10.92
C LEU A 81 -15.88 9.71 -11.78
N ASP A 82 -16.57 8.69 -11.25
CA ASP A 82 -17.60 7.92 -11.97
C ASP A 82 -18.94 8.65 -12.04
N ILE A 83 -19.26 9.40 -11.00
CA ILE A 83 -20.51 10.15 -10.91
C ILE A 83 -20.41 11.48 -11.69
N SER A 84 -19.27 11.78 -12.35
CA SER A 84 -19.01 13.08 -13.03
C SER A 84 -19.38 14.27 -12.15
N LYS A 85 -19.20 14.12 -10.83
CA LYS A 85 -19.74 15.02 -9.80
C LYS A 85 -18.86 16.26 -9.60
N VAL A 86 -17.74 16.34 -10.30
CA VAL A 86 -16.70 17.37 -10.13
C VAL A 86 -16.40 17.98 -11.50
N ASP A 87 -16.49 19.30 -11.62
CA ASP A 87 -16.28 20.03 -12.89
C ASP A 87 -14.85 19.91 -13.47
N ASN A 88 -13.90 19.36 -12.70
CA ASN A 88 -12.48 19.25 -13.07
C ASN A 88 -11.97 17.81 -12.96
N ASP A 89 -12.48 16.93 -13.82
CA ASP A 89 -12.06 15.52 -13.94
C ASP A 89 -10.54 15.37 -14.15
N ILE A 90 -9.90 16.31 -14.85
CA ILE A 90 -8.45 16.31 -15.11
C ILE A 90 -7.65 16.50 -13.81
N PHE A 91 -8.11 17.39 -12.92
CA PHE A 91 -7.42 17.65 -11.65
C PHE A 91 -7.56 16.47 -10.70
N LEU A 92 -8.78 15.94 -10.56
CA LEU A 92 -9.06 14.78 -9.72
C LEU A 92 -8.26 13.56 -10.19
N LYS A 93 -8.12 13.37 -11.50
CA LYS A 93 -7.32 12.31 -12.10
C LYS A 93 -5.83 12.46 -11.79
N ASN A 94 -5.24 13.64 -12.01
CA ASN A 94 -3.82 13.86 -11.70
C ASN A 94 -3.55 13.59 -10.22
N TYR A 95 -4.46 14.04 -9.36
CA TYR A 95 -4.41 13.77 -7.93
C TYR A 95 -4.49 12.27 -7.61
N ILE A 96 -5.39 11.50 -8.25
CA ILE A 96 -5.45 10.04 -8.09
C ILE A 96 -4.14 9.39 -8.53
N MET A 97 -3.58 9.82 -9.67
CA MET A 97 -2.34 9.26 -10.21
C MET A 97 -1.13 9.55 -9.31
N ASP A 98 -1.08 10.74 -8.70
CA ASP A 98 -0.07 11.10 -7.72
C ASP A 98 -0.20 10.26 -6.45
N ASN A 99 -1.42 10.03 -5.94
CA ASN A 99 -1.65 9.15 -4.79
C ASN A 99 -1.28 7.68 -5.07
N VAL A 100 -1.54 7.19 -6.29
CA VAL A 100 -1.12 5.85 -6.71
C VAL A 100 0.42 5.75 -6.74
N ARG A 101 1.09 6.80 -7.21
CA ARG A 101 2.55 6.88 -7.22
C ARG A 101 3.12 6.93 -5.80
N ASP A 102 2.51 7.69 -4.90
CA ASP A 102 2.91 7.77 -3.50
C ASP A 102 2.69 6.45 -2.77
N ALA A 103 1.55 5.79 -2.99
CA ALA A 103 1.30 4.44 -2.46
C ALA A 103 2.36 3.44 -2.95
N LYS A 104 2.78 3.53 -4.22
CA LYS A 104 3.87 2.72 -4.79
C LYS A 104 5.23 3.03 -4.16
N ASN A 105 5.51 4.30 -3.86
CA ASN A 105 6.72 4.71 -3.16
C ASN A 105 6.74 4.19 -1.71
N ILE A 106 5.60 4.24 -1.01
CA ILE A 106 5.43 3.71 0.36
C ILE A 106 5.63 2.19 0.37
N MET A 107 5.12 1.47 -0.62
CA MET A 107 5.29 0.02 -0.74
C MET A 107 6.74 -0.39 -1.06
N GLY A 108 7.48 0.42 -1.83
CA GLY A 108 8.92 0.24 -2.06
C GLY A 108 9.35 -1.21 -2.35
N LYS A 109 10.30 -1.71 -1.55
CA LYS A 109 10.82 -3.10 -1.64
C LYS A 109 9.85 -4.15 -1.10
N ASP A 110 8.92 -3.76 -0.22
CA ASP A 110 7.91 -4.64 0.37
C ASP A 110 6.76 -4.95 -0.61
N SER A 111 6.71 -4.25 -1.75
CA SER A 111 5.75 -4.44 -2.85
C SER A 111 5.74 -5.86 -3.44
N ALA A 112 6.86 -6.58 -3.41
CA ALA A 112 7.00 -7.91 -4.01
C ALA A 112 6.61 -9.05 -3.07
N ASN A 113 6.69 -8.81 -1.75
CA ASN A 113 6.47 -9.82 -0.72
C ASN A 113 5.19 -9.53 0.06
N ASN A 114 5.24 -8.56 0.99
CA ASN A 114 4.18 -8.30 1.95
C ASN A 114 2.98 -7.56 1.35
N PHE A 115 3.21 -6.69 0.34
CA PHE A 115 2.16 -5.86 -0.26
C PHE A 115 1.82 -6.26 -1.71
N LYS A 116 2.00 -7.53 -2.08
CA LYS A 116 1.76 -8.03 -3.44
C LYS A 116 0.35 -7.71 -3.97
N HIS A 117 -0.68 -7.83 -3.14
CA HIS A 117 -2.05 -7.57 -3.56
C HIS A 117 -2.29 -6.08 -3.83
N TYR A 118 -1.77 -5.20 -2.98
CA TYR A 118 -1.85 -3.76 -3.17
C TYR A 118 -1.05 -3.30 -4.40
N SER A 119 0.10 -3.91 -4.66
CA SER A 119 0.90 -3.56 -5.84
C SER A 119 0.25 -3.99 -7.16
N ILE A 120 -0.42 -5.15 -7.17
CA ILE A 120 -1.23 -5.59 -8.32
C ILE A 120 -2.40 -4.62 -8.54
N LEU A 121 -3.10 -4.23 -7.47
CA LEU A 121 -4.21 -3.29 -7.56
C LEU A 121 -3.78 -1.94 -8.14
N MET A 122 -2.69 -1.35 -7.62
CA MET A 122 -2.16 -0.08 -8.12
C MET A 122 -1.75 -0.18 -9.60
N LYS A 123 -1.19 -1.31 -10.02
CA LYS A 123 -0.85 -1.56 -11.43
C LYS A 123 -2.08 -1.67 -12.35
N GLN A 124 -3.22 -2.09 -11.83
CA GLN A 124 -4.48 -2.16 -12.58
C GLN A 124 -5.21 -0.81 -12.64
N ILE A 125 -5.02 0.06 -11.64
CA ILE A 125 -5.64 1.39 -11.63
C ILE A 125 -5.08 2.26 -12.76
N GLU A 126 -3.77 2.21 -13.06
CA GLU A 126 -3.14 2.96 -14.15
C GLU A 126 -3.85 2.78 -15.53
N PRO A 127 -3.98 1.56 -16.08
CA PRO A 127 -4.65 1.34 -17.36
C PRO A 127 -6.16 1.63 -17.29
N MET A 128 -6.81 1.41 -16.14
CA MET A 128 -8.22 1.75 -15.95
C MET A 128 -8.44 3.27 -16.04
N LEU A 129 -7.58 4.06 -15.39
CA LEU A 129 -7.60 5.52 -15.48
C LEU A 129 -7.34 5.99 -16.91
N ALA A 130 -6.39 5.36 -17.61
CA ALA A 130 -6.07 5.66 -19.00
C ALA A 130 -7.26 5.42 -19.93
N LEU A 131 -7.93 4.27 -19.80
CA LEU A 131 -9.12 3.91 -20.55
C LEU A 131 -10.26 4.90 -20.30
N LYS A 132 -10.51 5.28 -19.05
CA LYS A 132 -11.55 6.27 -18.70
C LYS A 132 -11.33 7.61 -19.42
N ASN A 133 -10.08 8.06 -19.59
CA ASN A 133 -9.81 9.28 -20.37
C ASN A 133 -10.19 9.15 -21.84
N GLN A 134 -9.95 7.99 -22.43
CA GLN A 134 -10.30 7.76 -23.83
C GLN A 134 -11.82 7.81 -24.00
N ILE A 135 -12.56 7.20 -23.06
CA ILE A 135 -14.02 7.22 -23.05
C ILE A 135 -14.55 8.66 -22.91
N VAL A 136 -14.05 9.43 -21.94
CA VAL A 136 -14.46 10.83 -21.75
C VAL A 136 -14.13 11.67 -22.99
N GLY A 137 -12.95 11.48 -23.59
CA GLY A 137 -12.57 12.18 -24.81
C GLY A 137 -13.45 11.85 -26.01
N ILE A 138 -13.91 10.59 -26.13
CA ILE A 138 -14.87 10.18 -27.18
C ILE A 138 -16.25 10.78 -26.90
N SER A 139 -16.73 10.73 -25.66
CA SER A 139 -18.02 11.30 -25.27
C SER A 139 -18.10 12.80 -25.52
N TYR A 140 -17.02 13.54 -25.25
CA TYR A 140 -16.93 14.97 -25.57
C TYR A 140 -17.00 15.24 -27.09
N LYS A 141 -16.33 14.41 -27.90
CA LYS A 141 -16.41 14.50 -29.36
C LYS A 141 -17.82 14.20 -29.87
N GLU A 142 -18.49 13.22 -29.27
CA GLU A 142 -19.88 12.88 -29.59
C GLU A 142 -20.82 14.05 -29.28
N GLN A 143 -20.73 14.64 -28.09
CA GLN A 143 -21.52 15.82 -27.73
C GLN A 143 -21.26 17.00 -28.68
N THR A 144 -20.00 17.24 -29.03
CA THR A 144 -19.64 18.30 -29.98
C THR A 144 -20.26 18.03 -31.35
N ALA A 145 -20.16 16.80 -31.86
CA ALA A 145 -20.76 16.41 -33.13
C ALA A 145 -22.29 16.51 -33.12
N LEU A 146 -22.96 16.14 -32.02
CA LEU A 146 -24.40 16.30 -31.86
C LEU A 146 -24.82 17.77 -31.87
N ARG A 147 -24.05 18.62 -31.19
CA ARG A 147 -24.27 20.06 -31.19
C ARG A 147 -24.11 20.65 -32.59
N ASP A 148 -23.03 20.29 -33.29
CA ASP A 148 -22.78 20.75 -34.66
C ASP A 148 -23.87 20.26 -35.63
N LEU A 149 -24.36 19.03 -35.47
CA LEU A 149 -25.52 18.51 -36.21
C LEU A 149 -26.79 19.30 -35.93
N SER A 150 -27.05 19.66 -34.67
CA SER A 150 -28.20 20.47 -34.28
C SER A 150 -28.13 21.88 -34.88
N GLU A 151 -26.95 22.48 -34.91
CA GLU A 151 -26.71 23.79 -35.50
C GLU A 151 -26.88 23.76 -37.02
N CYS A 152 -26.35 22.74 -37.68
CA CYS A 152 -26.55 22.50 -39.11
C CYS A 152 -28.04 22.31 -39.45
N ARG A 153 -28.78 21.51 -38.67
CA ARG A 153 -30.24 21.34 -38.86
C ARG A 153 -30.98 22.66 -38.69
N GLY A 154 -30.62 23.46 -37.68
CA GLY A 154 -31.19 24.79 -37.48
C GLY A 154 -30.95 25.72 -38.67
N LYS A 155 -29.70 25.77 -39.16
CA LYS A 155 -29.32 26.58 -40.34
C LYS A 155 -30.03 26.13 -41.61
N VAL A 156 -30.15 24.82 -41.85
CA VAL A 156 -30.90 24.27 -42.99
C VAL A 156 -32.38 24.61 -42.89
N GLY A 157 -32.97 24.56 -41.70
CA GLY A 157 -34.37 24.98 -41.48
C GLY A 157 -34.61 26.45 -41.82
N ILE A 158 -33.68 27.33 -41.46
CA ILE A 158 -33.73 28.76 -41.82
C ILE A 158 -33.58 28.94 -43.33
N ALA A 159 -32.57 28.33 -43.96
CA ALA A 159 -32.34 28.42 -45.39
C ALA A 159 -33.53 27.88 -46.21
N ASN A 160 -34.17 26.79 -45.79
CA ASN A 160 -35.37 26.28 -46.45
C ASN A 160 -36.58 27.21 -46.28
N ASN A 161 -36.71 27.89 -45.14
CA ASN A 161 -37.76 28.89 -44.94
C ASN A 161 -37.53 30.12 -45.83
N GLU A 162 -36.28 30.54 -46.03
CA GLU A 162 -35.93 31.64 -46.94
C GLU A 162 -36.11 31.26 -48.41
N LEU A 163 -35.77 30.03 -48.81
CA LEU A 163 -35.97 29.53 -50.19
C LEU A 163 -37.45 29.29 -50.53
N ARG A 164 -38.34 29.07 -49.54
CA ARG A 164 -39.80 29.02 -49.75
C ARG A 164 -40.42 30.38 -50.03
N LEU A 165 -39.72 31.47 -49.73
CA LEU A 165 -40.14 32.81 -50.14
C LEU A 165 -39.76 33.00 -51.61
N ASP A 166 -40.75 32.95 -52.49
CA ASP A 166 -40.56 33.15 -53.93
C ASP A 166 -39.91 34.52 -54.21
N PRO A 167 -38.65 34.55 -54.70
CA PRO A 167 -37.91 35.79 -54.93
C PRO A 167 -38.52 36.66 -56.04
N THR A 168 -39.36 36.08 -56.91
CA THR A 168 -40.03 36.83 -57.99
C THR A 168 -41.15 37.74 -57.48
N ARG A 169 -41.66 37.53 -56.26
CA ARG A 169 -42.76 38.34 -55.69
C ARG A 169 -42.34 39.69 -55.09
N LYS A 170 -41.03 39.96 -54.92
CA LYS A 170 -40.52 41.23 -54.37
C LYS A 170 -39.74 42.08 -55.37
N PHE A 171 -39.59 41.65 -56.62
CA PHE A 171 -38.91 42.45 -57.64
C PHE A 171 -39.85 43.53 -58.20
N THR A 172 -40.07 44.60 -57.44
CA THR A 172 -40.67 45.83 -57.99
C THR A 172 -39.61 46.59 -58.75
N GLY A 173 -39.34 46.15 -59.99
CA GLY A 173 -38.48 46.88 -60.92
C GLY A 173 -39.12 48.24 -61.22
N SER A 174 -38.60 49.31 -60.62
CA SER A 174 -39.01 50.68 -60.94
C SER A 174 -38.57 50.99 -62.37
N ARG A 175 -39.48 50.82 -63.33
CA ARG A 175 -39.30 51.23 -64.72
C ARG A 175 -39.19 52.76 -64.73
N ARG A 176 -37.95 53.27 -64.74
CA ARG A 176 -37.63 54.69 -64.91
C ARG A 176 -38.27 55.14 -66.24
N ARG A 177 -39.36 55.92 -66.16
CA ARG A 177 -39.96 56.56 -67.34
C ARG A 177 -39.09 57.76 -67.72
N LYS A 178 -38.85 57.86 -69.03
CA LYS A 178 -38.12 58.92 -69.74
C LYS A 178 -38.51 60.32 -69.31
#